data_AF-A3IR24-F1
#
_entry.id   AF-A3IR24-F1
#
_cell.length_a   1.000
_cell.length_b   1.000
_cell.length_c   1.000
_cell.angle_alpha   90.00
_cell.angle_beta   90.00
_cell.angle_gamma   90.00
#
_symmetry.space_group_name_H-M   'P 1'
#
loop_
_entity.id
_entity.type
_entity.pdbx_description
1 polymer ?
#
loop_
_entity_poly.entity_id
_entity_poly.type
_entity_poly.pdbx_seq_one_letter_code
_entity_poly.pdbx_strand_id
1 'polypeptide(L)'
;MSQGNAIDDKGYENLKNYKILEDVFEDNVRVYDKKSKINRSIVETAISEDNENFFYYNNGITITCNHLSYSKRRSPIIELQKIQVVNGSQTIHALYEAFFKDSSKFENVELLCRIYETQDLELSKKIAEYTNSQNPVKSRDVRSVDYIQQKLEKELLVKGYFYERKRNQHSNKSRQLRLDAEKVGQTLMAFYNQLPYEAKNRKRFIFGDKYDEVFNDEITADKILLSYQLFEKIELQKQETKKTIINDPKKFSEKSYIIYASYYILHIIGELAQQQAINLAFSHIEKIWELYPKAIEYLEKIIEKEKKQSENKYSHASFFRSNKPKKYFEEIIEKANN
;
A
#
# COMPACT_ATOMS: atom_id res chain seq x y z
N MET A 1 -43.43 -38.08 -7.91
CA MET A 1 -43.22 -37.63 -6.52
C MET A 1 -41.79 -37.99 -6.13
N SER A 2 -40.85 -37.06 -6.23
CA SER A 2 -39.53 -37.19 -5.59
C SER A 2 -39.35 -35.95 -4.71
N GLN A 3 -39.01 -36.24 -3.47
CA GLN A 3 -39.07 -35.35 -2.33
C GLN A 3 -38.17 -34.12 -2.53
N GLY A 4 -38.74 -32.94 -2.30
CA GLY A 4 -37.96 -31.76 -2.01
C GLY A 4 -37.35 -31.93 -0.63
N ASN A 5 -36.06 -32.24 -0.57
CA ASN A 5 -35.30 -32.02 0.65
C ASN A 5 -35.02 -30.53 0.73
N ALA A 6 -35.87 -29.82 1.49
CA ALA A 6 -35.42 -28.65 2.21
C ALA A 6 -34.11 -29.03 2.92
N ILE A 7 -33.13 -28.14 2.91
CA ILE A 7 -31.92 -28.31 3.73
C ILE A 7 -32.39 -28.13 5.18
N ASP A 8 -32.91 -29.23 5.74
CA ASP A 8 -33.31 -29.42 7.12
C ASP A 8 -32.08 -29.22 8.01
N ASP A 9 -32.23 -28.78 9.26
CA ASP A 9 -31.14 -28.38 10.18
C ASP A 9 -30.03 -29.44 10.35
N LYS A 10 -30.29 -30.68 9.93
CA LYS A 10 -29.32 -31.79 9.77
C LYS A 10 -28.28 -31.57 8.66
N GLY A 11 -28.43 -30.53 7.82
CA GLY A 11 -27.55 -30.22 6.69
C GLY A 11 -26.16 -29.73 7.12
N TYR A 12 -26.08 -28.92 8.18
CA TYR A 12 -24.81 -28.36 8.65
C TYR A 12 -23.88 -29.44 9.22
N GLU A 13 -24.40 -30.40 9.99
CA GLU A 13 -23.57 -31.50 10.52
C GLU A 13 -22.91 -32.33 9.40
N ASN A 14 -23.57 -32.48 8.26
CA ASN A 14 -22.99 -33.16 7.10
C ASN A 14 -21.84 -32.37 6.45
N LEU A 15 -21.81 -31.04 6.56
CA LEU A 15 -20.74 -30.19 6.02
C LEU A 15 -19.38 -30.47 6.67
N LYS A 16 -19.35 -31.00 7.90
CA LYS A 16 -18.11 -31.42 8.58
C LYS A 16 -17.33 -32.48 7.79
N ASN A 17 -18.00 -33.22 6.90
CA ASN A 17 -17.40 -34.27 6.08
C ASN A 17 -16.86 -33.75 4.74
N TYR A 18 -17.11 -32.49 4.38
CA TYR A 18 -16.69 -31.92 3.11
C TYR A 18 -15.47 -31.01 3.28
N LYS A 19 -14.61 -31.03 2.27
CA LYS A 19 -13.51 -30.08 2.13
C LYS A 19 -13.88 -29.02 1.10
N ILE A 20 -13.25 -27.85 1.23
CA ILE A 20 -13.30 -26.83 0.19
C ILE A 20 -12.72 -27.44 -1.09
N LEU A 21 -13.46 -27.31 -2.20
CA LEU A 21 -12.98 -27.66 -3.54
C LEU A 21 -12.21 -26.45 -4.07
N GLU A 22 -10.88 -26.54 -4.11
CA GLU A 22 -10.04 -25.39 -4.48
C GLU A 22 -10.21 -24.96 -5.94
N ASP A 23 -10.59 -25.89 -6.83
CA ASP A 23 -10.78 -25.66 -8.27
C ASP A 23 -11.88 -24.62 -8.57
N VAL A 24 -12.74 -24.30 -7.60
CA VAL A 24 -13.78 -23.26 -7.75
C VAL A 24 -13.22 -21.85 -7.57
N PHE A 25 -11.94 -21.69 -7.22
CA PHE A 25 -11.26 -20.40 -7.04
C PHE A 25 -10.20 -20.12 -8.10
N GLU A 26 -10.14 -20.89 -9.18
CA GLU A 26 -9.14 -20.71 -10.25
C GLU A 26 -9.20 -19.29 -10.86
N ASP A 27 -10.40 -18.75 -11.01
CA ASP A 27 -10.63 -17.38 -11.50
C ASP A 27 -10.46 -16.29 -10.41
N ASN A 28 -10.09 -16.68 -9.19
CA ASN A 28 -9.86 -15.77 -8.07
C ASN A 28 -8.40 -15.32 -8.01
N VAL A 29 -8.17 -14.01 -8.07
CA VAL A 29 -6.81 -13.44 -8.07
C VAL A 29 -6.17 -13.41 -6.67
N ARG A 30 -6.89 -13.81 -5.61
CA ARG A 30 -6.41 -13.76 -4.21
C ARG A 30 -6.21 -15.16 -3.64
N VAL A 31 -4.94 -15.51 -3.41
CA VAL A 31 -4.54 -16.69 -2.64
C VAL A 31 -4.92 -16.50 -1.17
N TYR A 32 -5.59 -17.50 -0.58
CA TYR A 32 -5.97 -17.49 0.83
C TYR A 32 -4.72 -17.56 1.74
N ASP A 33 -4.53 -16.57 2.61
CA ASP A 33 -3.50 -16.56 3.66
C ASP A 33 -4.14 -16.70 5.05
N LYS A 34 -4.01 -17.88 5.66
CA LYS A 34 -4.51 -18.19 7.01
C LYS A 34 -4.10 -17.18 8.10
N LYS A 35 -3.01 -16.42 7.92
CA LYS A 35 -2.49 -15.47 8.93
C LYS A 35 -3.01 -14.03 8.77
N SER A 36 -3.87 -13.77 7.79
CA SER A 36 -4.41 -12.43 7.56
C SER A 36 -5.24 -11.91 8.75
N LYS A 37 -5.04 -10.65 9.13
CA LYS A 37 -5.86 -9.95 10.14
C LYS A 37 -7.34 -9.90 9.74
N ILE A 38 -7.62 -9.84 8.44
CA ILE A 38 -8.99 -9.84 7.90
C ILE A 38 -9.67 -11.17 8.16
N ASN A 39 -9.00 -12.29 7.89
CA ASN A 39 -9.56 -13.63 8.10
C ASN A 39 -9.88 -13.86 9.58
N ARG A 40 -9.00 -13.42 10.48
CA ARG A 40 -9.28 -13.47 11.94
C ARG A 40 -10.51 -12.66 12.31
N SER A 41 -10.65 -11.45 11.79
CA SER A 41 -11.84 -10.61 12.03
C SER A 41 -13.12 -11.28 11.54
N ILE A 42 -13.10 -11.91 10.35
CA ILE A 42 -14.26 -12.63 9.81
C ILE A 42 -14.63 -13.80 10.73
N VAL A 43 -13.65 -14.60 11.16
CA VAL A 43 -13.87 -15.71 12.09
C VAL A 43 -14.45 -15.21 13.41
N GLU A 44 -13.86 -14.17 13.98
CA GLU A 44 -14.31 -13.55 15.24
C GLU A 44 -15.75 -13.05 15.13
N THR A 45 -16.12 -12.40 14.03
CA THR A 45 -17.51 -11.95 13.82
C THR A 45 -18.48 -13.14 13.67
N ALA A 46 -18.11 -14.19 12.93
CA ALA A 46 -18.99 -15.34 12.69
C ALA A 46 -19.37 -16.09 13.97
N ILE A 47 -18.45 -16.18 14.94
CA ILE A 47 -18.66 -16.89 16.22
C ILE A 47 -19.01 -15.95 17.38
N SER A 48 -19.15 -14.64 17.12
CA SER A 48 -19.52 -13.67 18.15
C SER A 48 -21.00 -13.73 18.53
N GLU A 49 -21.37 -13.09 19.64
CA GLU A 49 -22.77 -12.93 20.02
C GLU A 49 -23.54 -11.98 19.08
N ASP A 50 -22.84 -11.10 18.34
CA ASP A 50 -23.43 -10.15 17.39
C ASP A 50 -23.42 -10.70 15.94
N ASN A 51 -23.36 -12.02 15.77
CA ASN A 51 -23.19 -12.66 14.46
C ASN A 51 -24.37 -12.45 13.48
N GLU A 52 -25.54 -12.06 13.99
CA GLU A 52 -26.68 -11.56 13.21
C GLU A 52 -26.31 -10.34 12.33
N ASN A 53 -25.29 -9.58 12.73
CA ASN A 53 -24.78 -8.43 11.96
C ASN A 53 -23.68 -8.81 10.96
N PHE A 54 -23.37 -10.10 10.79
CA PHE A 54 -22.31 -10.58 9.90
C PHE A 54 -22.50 -10.03 8.47
N PHE A 55 -23.74 -9.98 7.99
CA PHE A 55 -24.13 -9.41 6.70
C PHE A 55 -23.65 -7.96 6.52
N TYR A 56 -23.65 -7.16 7.59
CA TYR A 56 -23.24 -5.75 7.55
C TYR A 56 -21.73 -5.57 7.70
N TYR A 57 -21.07 -6.44 8.46
CA TYR A 57 -19.66 -6.27 8.84
C TYR A 57 -18.69 -6.87 7.83
N ASN A 58 -19.14 -7.86 7.05
CA ASN A 58 -18.27 -8.63 6.17
C ASN A 58 -18.67 -8.49 4.71
N ASN A 59 -17.67 -8.55 3.83
CA ASN A 59 -17.93 -8.57 2.41
C ASN A 59 -18.56 -9.91 2.00
N GLY A 60 -19.53 -9.81 1.10
CA GLY A 60 -20.21 -10.93 0.49
C GLY A 60 -19.32 -11.81 -0.40
N ILE A 61 -19.96 -12.77 -1.06
CA ILE A 61 -19.35 -13.62 -2.09
C ILE A 61 -19.91 -13.26 -3.47
N THR A 62 -19.08 -13.41 -4.50
CA THR A 62 -19.50 -13.27 -5.89
C THR A 62 -19.13 -14.52 -6.67
N ILE A 63 -20.12 -15.11 -7.33
CA ILE A 63 -20.05 -16.39 -8.02
C ILE A 63 -20.43 -16.17 -9.49
N THR A 64 -19.67 -16.74 -10.40
CA THR A 64 -20.06 -16.95 -11.81
C THR A 64 -20.43 -18.42 -12.00
N CYS A 65 -21.35 -18.71 -12.91
CA CYS A 65 -21.79 -20.07 -13.19
C CYS A 65 -22.29 -20.19 -14.64
N ASN A 66 -22.21 -21.40 -15.21
CA ASN A 66 -22.70 -21.65 -16.58
C ASN A 66 -24.22 -21.75 -16.65
N HIS A 67 -24.85 -22.17 -15.55
CA HIS A 67 -26.30 -22.30 -15.45
C HIS A 67 -26.78 -21.97 -14.03
N LEU A 68 -27.87 -21.23 -13.94
CA LEU A 68 -28.57 -20.89 -12.70
C LEU A 68 -30.05 -21.24 -12.83
N SER A 69 -30.56 -22.03 -11.89
CA SER A 69 -31.99 -22.34 -11.81
C SER A 69 -32.51 -22.24 -10.38
N TYR A 70 -33.69 -21.66 -10.22
CA TYR A 70 -34.32 -21.49 -8.91
C TYR A 70 -35.85 -21.52 -9.02
N SER A 71 -36.52 -21.99 -7.97
CA SER A 71 -37.98 -21.94 -7.90
C SER A 71 -38.46 -20.51 -7.58
N LYS A 72 -39.66 -20.11 -8.02
CA LYS A 72 -40.24 -18.78 -7.71
C LYS A 72 -40.85 -18.68 -6.31
N ARG A 73 -40.34 -19.43 -5.34
CA ARG A 73 -40.82 -19.44 -3.95
C ARG A 73 -39.98 -18.48 -3.09
N ARG A 74 -40.49 -18.09 -1.93
CA ARG A 74 -39.71 -17.38 -0.91
C ARG A 74 -38.61 -18.33 -0.39
N SER A 75 -37.38 -17.84 -0.28
CA SER A 75 -36.18 -18.63 0.07
C SER A 75 -35.98 -19.85 -0.84
N PRO A 76 -35.78 -19.64 -2.16
CA PRO A 76 -35.68 -20.74 -3.10
C PRO A 76 -34.35 -21.48 -2.93
N ILE A 77 -34.38 -22.80 -3.15
CA ILE A 77 -33.16 -23.55 -3.42
C ILE A 77 -32.66 -23.10 -4.79
N ILE A 78 -31.39 -22.67 -4.83
CA ILE A 78 -30.70 -22.22 -6.04
C ILE A 78 -29.75 -23.34 -6.46
N GLU A 79 -29.93 -23.84 -7.68
CA GLU A 79 -29.05 -24.83 -8.29
C GLU A 79 -28.12 -24.11 -9.27
N LEU A 80 -26.81 -24.34 -9.11
CA LEU A 80 -25.76 -23.74 -9.93
C LEU A 80 -24.92 -24.84 -10.57
N GLN A 81 -24.58 -24.68 -11.86
CA GLN A 81 -23.69 -25.61 -12.57
C GLN A 81 -22.40 -24.92 -13.00
N LYS A 82 -21.28 -25.64 -12.85
CA LYS A 82 -19.92 -25.17 -13.20
C LYS A 82 -19.62 -23.79 -12.61
N ILE A 83 -19.53 -23.74 -11.28
CA ILE A 83 -19.32 -22.50 -10.55
C ILE A 83 -17.86 -22.06 -10.54
N GLN A 84 -17.64 -20.76 -10.48
CA GLN A 84 -16.37 -20.11 -10.15
C GLN A 84 -16.61 -18.97 -9.17
N VAL A 85 -15.79 -18.89 -8.12
CA VAL A 85 -15.88 -17.86 -7.09
C VAL A 85 -14.89 -16.75 -7.40
N VAL A 86 -15.41 -15.68 -8.00
CA VAL A 86 -14.60 -14.56 -8.50
C VAL A 86 -14.27 -13.50 -7.44
N ASN A 87 -15.01 -13.47 -6.31
CA ASN A 87 -14.68 -12.70 -5.11
C ASN A 87 -15.23 -13.42 -3.85
N GLY A 88 -14.50 -13.38 -2.75
CA GLY A 88 -14.93 -13.93 -1.47
C GLY A 88 -14.20 -15.21 -1.03
N SER A 89 -13.05 -15.54 -1.64
CA SER A 89 -12.22 -16.69 -1.22
C SER A 89 -11.86 -16.64 0.27
N GLN A 90 -11.42 -15.48 0.76
CA GLN A 90 -11.13 -15.25 2.18
C GLN A 90 -12.36 -15.42 3.08
N THR A 91 -13.52 -14.91 2.68
CA THR A 91 -14.77 -15.05 3.42
C THR A 91 -15.18 -16.51 3.53
N ILE A 92 -15.14 -17.28 2.44
CA ILE A 92 -15.50 -18.71 2.43
C ILE A 92 -14.56 -19.52 3.31
N HIS A 93 -13.24 -19.31 3.18
CA HIS A 93 -12.28 -20.05 3.99
C HIS A 93 -12.34 -19.67 5.48
N ALA A 94 -12.58 -18.40 5.80
CA ALA A 94 -12.75 -17.95 7.18
C ALA A 94 -14.06 -18.49 7.79
N LEU A 95 -15.15 -18.51 7.03
CA LEU A 95 -16.41 -19.14 7.46
C LEU A 95 -16.24 -20.65 7.65
N TYR A 96 -15.50 -21.33 6.77
CA TYR A 96 -15.16 -22.74 6.95
C TYR A 96 -14.37 -22.95 8.25
N GLU A 97 -13.34 -22.15 8.51
CA GLU A 97 -12.57 -22.21 9.77
C GLU A 97 -13.46 -21.95 11.00
N ALA A 98 -14.31 -20.92 10.95
CA ALA A 98 -15.25 -20.57 12.02
C ALA A 98 -16.26 -21.69 12.28
N PHE A 99 -16.74 -22.36 11.23
CA PHE A 99 -17.67 -23.48 11.32
C PHE A 99 -17.05 -24.67 12.08
N PHE A 100 -15.78 -24.97 11.84
CA PHE A 100 -15.07 -26.02 12.60
C PHE A 100 -14.72 -25.61 14.04
N LYS A 101 -14.71 -24.30 14.34
CA LYS A 101 -14.52 -23.79 15.71
C LYS A 101 -15.81 -23.89 16.52
N ASP A 102 -16.91 -23.40 15.97
CA ASP A 102 -18.23 -23.44 16.61
C ASP A 102 -19.35 -23.39 15.56
N SER A 103 -19.86 -24.56 15.17
CA SER A 103 -20.95 -24.67 14.21
C SER A 103 -22.30 -24.23 14.76
N SER A 104 -22.45 -24.15 16.09
CA SER A 104 -23.73 -23.79 16.73
C SER A 104 -24.12 -22.32 16.51
N LYS A 105 -23.13 -21.48 16.18
CA LYS A 105 -23.32 -20.05 15.93
C LYS A 105 -23.81 -19.73 14.52
N PHE A 106 -23.86 -20.68 13.59
CA PHE A 106 -24.10 -20.39 12.18
C PHE A 106 -25.57 -20.17 11.78
N GLU A 107 -26.53 -20.48 12.66
CA GLU A 107 -27.96 -20.33 12.37
C GLU A 107 -28.34 -18.88 11.98
N ASN A 108 -27.70 -17.89 12.61
CA ASN A 108 -28.00 -16.47 12.42
C ASN A 108 -27.03 -15.76 11.44
N VAL A 109 -26.09 -16.49 10.84
CA VAL A 109 -25.07 -15.89 9.96
C VAL A 109 -25.63 -15.72 8.55
N GLU A 110 -25.96 -14.47 8.20
CA GLU A 110 -26.37 -14.12 6.84
C GLU A 110 -25.21 -13.52 6.02
N LEU A 111 -25.14 -13.88 4.73
CA LEU A 111 -24.08 -13.45 3.81
C LEU A 111 -24.67 -12.94 2.49
N LEU A 112 -24.22 -11.77 2.05
CA LEU A 112 -24.58 -11.26 0.73
C LEU A 112 -23.94 -12.13 -0.37
N CYS A 113 -24.74 -12.73 -1.24
CA CYS A 113 -24.28 -13.48 -2.39
C CYS A 113 -24.72 -12.80 -3.70
N ARG A 114 -23.77 -12.58 -4.61
CA ARG A 114 -24.05 -12.14 -5.99
C ARG A 114 -23.72 -13.28 -6.95
N ILE A 115 -24.68 -13.66 -7.78
CA ILE A 115 -24.52 -14.76 -8.72
C ILE A 115 -24.76 -14.26 -10.14
N TYR A 116 -23.82 -14.55 -11.03
CA TYR A 116 -23.87 -14.20 -12.44
C TYR A 116 -23.90 -15.49 -13.27
N GLU A 117 -24.97 -15.69 -14.04
CA GLU A 117 -25.04 -16.75 -15.05
C GLU A 117 -24.37 -16.23 -16.33
N THR A 118 -23.27 -16.87 -16.74
CA THR A 118 -22.55 -16.54 -17.98
C THR A 118 -21.79 -17.76 -18.50
N GLN A 119 -21.84 -17.96 -19.81
CA GLN A 119 -20.99 -18.93 -20.51
C GLN A 119 -19.82 -18.23 -21.23
N ASP A 120 -19.79 -16.89 -21.22
CA ASP A 120 -18.71 -16.09 -21.77
C ASP A 120 -17.56 -16.00 -20.76
N LEU A 121 -16.45 -16.68 -21.09
CA LEU A 121 -15.24 -16.72 -20.28
C LEU A 121 -14.60 -15.33 -20.14
N GLU A 122 -14.66 -14.49 -21.16
CA GLU A 122 -14.09 -13.14 -21.10
C GLU A 122 -14.94 -12.22 -20.23
N LEU A 123 -16.26 -12.39 -20.24
CA LEU A 123 -17.15 -11.71 -19.29
C LEU A 123 -16.89 -12.18 -17.86
N SER A 124 -16.71 -13.50 -17.61
CA SER A 124 -16.38 -14.03 -16.28
C SER A 124 -15.08 -13.43 -15.74
N LYS A 125 -14.03 -13.40 -16.56
CA LYS A 125 -12.74 -12.77 -16.22
C LYS A 125 -12.90 -11.28 -15.91
N LYS A 126 -13.64 -10.53 -16.73
CA LYS A 126 -13.91 -9.10 -16.47
C LYS A 126 -14.69 -8.89 -15.18
N ILE A 127 -15.70 -9.73 -14.89
CA ILE A 127 -16.43 -9.67 -13.61
C ILE A 127 -15.46 -9.90 -12.46
N ALA A 128 -14.56 -10.88 -12.56
CA ALA A 128 -13.51 -11.11 -11.56
C ALA A 128 -12.59 -9.91 -11.40
N GLU A 129 -12.08 -9.34 -12.50
CA GLU A 129 -11.23 -8.15 -12.50
C GLU A 129 -11.93 -6.96 -11.84
N TYR A 130 -13.14 -6.62 -12.27
CA TYR A 130 -13.87 -5.45 -11.79
C TYR A 130 -14.35 -5.63 -10.35
N THR A 131 -14.82 -6.81 -9.96
CA THR A 131 -15.25 -7.10 -8.59
C THR A 131 -14.06 -7.11 -7.62
N ASN A 132 -12.86 -7.51 -8.07
CA ASN A 132 -11.62 -7.39 -7.30
C ASN A 132 -11.06 -5.96 -7.28
N SER A 133 -11.33 -5.18 -8.34
CA SER A 133 -10.91 -3.77 -8.46
C SER A 133 -11.69 -2.80 -7.56
N GLN A 134 -12.91 -3.16 -7.12
CA GLN A 134 -13.71 -2.37 -6.17
C GLN A 134 -13.18 -2.39 -4.72
N ASN A 135 -12.18 -3.23 -4.43
CA ASN A 135 -11.34 -3.13 -3.24
C ASN A 135 -9.87 -3.29 -3.63
N PRO A 136 -9.21 -2.27 -4.21
CA PRO A 136 -7.82 -2.38 -4.60
C PRO A 136 -6.95 -2.15 -3.38
N VAL A 137 -6.68 -3.22 -2.63
CA VAL A 137 -5.40 -3.30 -1.94
C VAL A 137 -4.40 -3.81 -2.97
N LYS A 138 -3.95 -2.92 -3.87
CA LYS A 138 -2.71 -3.13 -4.62
C LYS A 138 -1.57 -3.02 -3.60
N SER A 139 -1.35 -4.09 -2.85
CA SER A 139 -0.31 -4.12 -1.82
C SER A 139 1.06 -4.17 -2.48
N ARG A 140 2.06 -3.71 -1.74
CA ARG A 140 3.47 -3.95 -2.04
C ARG A 140 3.75 -5.42 -2.40
N ASP A 141 3.05 -6.36 -1.76
CA ASP A 141 3.28 -7.79 -1.99
C ASP A 141 2.83 -8.22 -3.39
N VAL A 142 1.71 -7.69 -3.90
CA VAL A 142 1.28 -7.93 -5.29
C VAL A 142 2.27 -7.31 -6.26
N ARG A 143 2.62 -6.03 -6.06
CA ARG A 143 3.58 -5.32 -6.92
C ARG A 143 4.98 -5.93 -6.87
N SER A 144 5.31 -6.69 -5.83
CA SER A 144 6.65 -7.28 -5.68
C SER A 144 7.04 -8.19 -6.84
N VAL A 145 6.08 -8.81 -7.53
CA VAL A 145 6.37 -9.70 -8.66
C VAL A 145 6.44 -8.98 -10.02
N ASP A 146 6.10 -7.70 -10.08
CA ASP A 146 6.13 -6.91 -11.31
C ASP A 146 7.53 -6.89 -11.93
N TYR A 147 7.59 -6.85 -13.27
CA TYR A 147 8.84 -6.88 -14.04
C TYR A 147 9.83 -5.80 -13.59
N ILE A 148 9.37 -4.56 -13.41
CA ILE A 148 10.22 -3.44 -12.98
C ILE A 148 10.88 -3.72 -11.62
N GLN A 149 10.16 -4.32 -10.66
CA GLN A 149 10.74 -4.64 -9.35
C GLN A 149 11.83 -5.71 -9.48
N GLN A 150 11.60 -6.75 -10.28
CA GLN A 150 12.58 -7.81 -10.52
C GLN A 150 13.80 -7.31 -11.32
N LYS A 151 13.58 -6.42 -12.29
CA LYS A 151 14.65 -5.75 -13.03
C LYS A 151 15.55 -4.97 -12.07
N LEU A 152 14.96 -4.11 -11.24
CA LEU A 152 15.69 -3.30 -10.26
C LEU A 152 16.42 -4.15 -9.23
N GLU A 153 15.84 -5.27 -8.80
CA GLU A 153 16.52 -6.23 -7.92
C GLU A 153 17.82 -6.76 -8.54
N LYS A 154 17.77 -7.17 -9.81
CA LYS A 154 18.96 -7.66 -10.53
C LYS A 154 20.00 -6.56 -10.72
N GLU A 155 19.59 -5.36 -11.14
CA GLU A 155 20.50 -4.23 -11.35
C GLU A 155 21.18 -3.79 -10.05
N LEU A 156 20.43 -3.71 -8.94
CA LEU A 156 20.96 -3.33 -7.63
C LEU A 156 21.90 -4.41 -7.08
N LEU A 157 21.62 -5.69 -7.33
CA LEU A 157 22.49 -6.79 -6.93
C LEU A 157 23.86 -6.71 -7.61
N VAL A 158 23.91 -6.36 -8.89
CA VAL A 158 25.18 -6.13 -9.62
C VAL A 158 26.00 -5.00 -8.96
N LYS A 159 25.33 -4.00 -8.39
CA LYS A 159 25.96 -2.90 -7.64
C LYS A 159 26.24 -3.23 -6.17
N GLY A 160 26.01 -4.47 -5.73
CA GLY A 160 26.28 -4.93 -4.37
C GLY A 160 25.17 -4.66 -3.34
N TYR A 161 23.98 -4.27 -3.79
CA TYR A 161 22.84 -3.97 -2.93
C TYR A 161 21.77 -5.07 -2.98
N PHE A 162 21.13 -5.31 -1.83
CA PHE A 162 20.04 -6.28 -1.68
C PHE A 162 18.70 -5.54 -1.65
N TYR A 163 18.00 -5.52 -2.79
CA TYR A 163 16.69 -4.86 -2.92
C TYR A 163 15.57 -5.71 -2.35
N GLU A 164 14.88 -5.22 -1.31
CA GLU A 164 13.81 -5.93 -0.64
C GLU A 164 12.45 -5.57 -1.25
N ARG A 165 12.07 -6.30 -2.30
CA ARG A 165 10.72 -6.18 -2.89
C ARG A 165 9.65 -6.58 -1.88
N LYS A 166 9.86 -7.72 -1.22
CA LYS A 166 9.02 -8.21 -0.11
C LYS A 166 9.63 -7.84 1.23
N ARG A 167 8.80 -7.68 2.26
CA ARG A 167 9.28 -7.37 3.61
C ARG A 167 10.22 -8.48 4.10
N ASN A 168 11.37 -8.09 4.64
CA ASN A 168 12.37 -8.97 5.24
C ASN A 168 12.99 -10.01 4.28
N GLN A 169 12.89 -9.81 2.96
CA GLN A 169 13.42 -10.74 1.95
C GLN A 169 14.92 -11.03 2.10
N HIS A 170 15.71 -10.06 2.58
CA HIS A 170 17.14 -10.19 2.78
C HIS A 170 17.53 -9.97 4.24
N SER A 171 16.69 -10.44 5.17
CA SER A 171 16.89 -10.26 6.62
C SER A 171 18.24 -10.78 7.14
N ASN A 172 18.83 -11.77 6.47
CA ASN A 172 20.14 -12.34 6.76
C ASN A 172 21.34 -11.53 6.23
N LYS A 173 21.10 -10.47 5.45
CA LYS A 173 22.15 -9.59 4.90
C LYS A 173 22.35 -8.36 5.79
N SER A 174 23.53 -7.73 5.65
CA SER A 174 23.84 -6.50 6.37
C SER A 174 22.79 -5.43 6.12
N ARG A 175 22.33 -4.77 7.18
CA ARG A 175 21.30 -3.72 7.11
C ARG A 175 21.69 -2.55 6.20
N GLN A 176 22.99 -2.24 6.14
CA GLN A 176 23.57 -1.15 5.34
C GLN A 176 23.52 -1.41 3.82
N LEU A 177 23.46 -2.67 3.41
CA LEU A 177 23.39 -3.07 2.00
C LEU A 177 21.94 -3.34 1.54
N ARG A 178 20.95 -3.21 2.43
CA ARG A 178 19.55 -3.55 2.17
C ARG A 178 18.75 -2.30 1.83
N LEU A 179 18.08 -2.33 0.67
CA LEU A 179 17.23 -1.25 0.18
C LEU A 179 15.76 -1.69 0.22
N ASP A 180 14.97 -1.10 1.10
CA ASP A 180 13.55 -1.43 1.22
C ASP A 180 12.72 -0.76 0.11
N ALA A 181 11.89 -1.52 -0.60
CA ALA A 181 11.08 -1.00 -1.71
C ALA A 181 10.15 0.16 -1.35
N GLU A 182 9.57 0.17 -0.13
CA GLU A 182 8.75 1.31 0.31
C GLU A 182 9.64 2.54 0.48
N LYS A 183 10.81 2.39 1.11
CA LYS A 183 11.75 3.50 1.27
C LYS A 183 12.27 4.02 -0.08
N VAL A 184 12.66 3.13 -0.98
CA VAL A 184 13.07 3.47 -2.35
C VAL A 184 11.98 4.28 -3.04
N GLY A 185 10.74 3.80 -3.02
CA GLY A 185 9.60 4.52 -3.60
C GLY A 185 9.37 5.90 -2.98
N GLN A 186 9.56 6.06 -1.66
CA GLN A 186 9.49 7.38 -1.01
C GLN A 186 10.59 8.33 -1.53
N THR A 187 11.82 7.84 -1.69
CA THR A 187 12.94 8.67 -2.17
C THR A 187 12.79 9.07 -3.63
N LEU A 188 12.34 8.15 -4.49
CA LEU A 188 12.05 8.44 -5.90
C LEU A 188 10.91 9.46 -6.02
N MET A 189 9.83 9.26 -5.26
CA MET A 189 8.67 10.15 -5.26
C MET A 189 9.03 11.57 -4.80
N ALA A 190 9.83 11.72 -3.74
CA ALA A 190 10.25 13.03 -3.28
C ALA A 190 11.23 13.71 -4.24
N PHE A 191 12.18 12.96 -4.80
CA PHE A 191 13.29 13.51 -5.59
C PHE A 191 12.93 13.72 -7.07
N TYR A 192 12.42 12.70 -7.76
CA TYR A 192 12.14 12.75 -9.21
C TYR A 192 10.71 13.17 -9.52
N ASN A 193 9.72 12.71 -8.75
CA ASN A 193 8.33 13.08 -8.99
C ASN A 193 7.92 14.39 -8.29
N GLN A 194 8.83 15.01 -7.52
CA GLN A 194 8.58 16.26 -6.80
C GLN A 194 7.38 16.19 -5.82
N LEU A 195 7.14 15.04 -5.20
CA LEU A 195 6.01 14.80 -4.29
C LEU A 195 6.49 14.52 -2.85
N PRO A 196 7.18 15.46 -2.17
CA PRO A 196 7.76 15.24 -0.84
C PRO A 196 6.71 15.04 0.26
N TYR A 197 5.52 15.62 0.13
CA TYR A 197 4.43 15.45 1.09
C TYR A 197 3.87 14.03 1.04
N GLU A 198 3.60 13.52 -0.15
CA GLU A 198 3.07 12.18 -0.42
C GLU A 198 4.10 11.12 -0.03
N ALA A 199 5.37 11.33 -0.40
CA ALA A 199 6.49 10.48 0.01
C ALA A 199 6.52 10.32 1.53
N LYS A 200 6.38 11.42 2.28
CA LYS A 200 6.39 11.38 3.74
C LYS A 200 5.12 10.80 4.36
N ASN A 201 3.95 11.25 3.92
CA ASN A 201 2.68 11.09 4.65
C ASN A 201 1.69 10.14 3.98
N ARG A 202 1.88 9.78 2.71
CA ARG A 202 0.95 8.94 1.92
C ARG A 202 1.65 7.75 1.28
N LYS A 203 2.56 7.11 2.01
CA LYS A 203 3.35 5.94 1.56
C LYS A 203 2.54 4.81 0.92
N ARG A 204 1.27 4.63 1.31
CA ARG A 204 0.36 3.65 0.69
C ARG A 204 0.13 3.90 -0.81
N PHE A 205 0.26 5.13 -1.28
CA PHE A 205 0.07 5.49 -2.69
C PHE A 205 1.21 4.97 -3.57
N ILE A 206 2.41 4.72 -3.01
CA ILE A 206 3.57 4.21 -3.74
C ILE A 206 3.25 2.92 -4.50
N PHE A 207 2.55 1.98 -3.87
CA PHE A 207 2.20 0.70 -4.50
C PHE A 207 0.75 0.65 -5.03
N GLY A 208 0.00 1.74 -4.81
CA GLY A 208 -1.33 1.97 -5.35
C GLY A 208 -1.29 2.93 -6.53
N ASP A 209 -2.01 4.05 -6.40
CA ASP A 209 -2.28 5.01 -7.48
C ASP A 209 -1.04 5.65 -8.11
N LYS A 210 0.09 5.70 -7.39
CA LYS A 210 1.33 6.33 -7.84
C LYS A 210 2.38 5.32 -8.30
N TYR A 211 2.05 4.03 -8.35
CA TYR A 211 3.03 2.99 -8.65
C TYR A 211 3.67 3.15 -10.01
N ASP A 212 2.87 3.31 -11.06
CA ASP A 212 3.38 3.39 -12.43
C ASP A 212 4.11 4.73 -12.69
N GLU A 213 3.85 5.76 -11.88
CA GLU A 213 4.59 7.04 -11.90
C GLU A 213 5.96 6.92 -11.22
N VAL A 214 6.03 6.20 -10.10
CA VAL A 214 7.24 6.04 -9.27
C VAL A 214 8.16 4.95 -9.79
N PHE A 215 7.61 3.85 -10.31
CA PHE A 215 8.33 2.67 -10.79
C PHE A 215 8.01 2.43 -12.27
N ASN A 216 8.44 3.35 -13.13
CA ASN A 216 8.36 3.24 -14.59
C ASN A 216 9.66 2.68 -15.19
N ASP A 217 9.64 2.45 -16.50
CA ASP A 217 10.76 1.84 -17.24
C ASP A 217 12.04 2.70 -17.27
N GLU A 218 11.92 4.01 -17.02
CA GLU A 218 13.07 4.92 -16.94
C GLU A 218 13.82 4.84 -15.61
N ILE A 219 13.26 4.15 -14.61
CA ILE A 219 13.92 3.93 -13.33
C ILE A 219 14.98 2.84 -13.48
N THR A 220 16.17 3.17 -13.00
CA THR A 220 17.35 2.31 -12.99
C THR A 220 17.92 2.24 -11.59
N ALA A 221 18.79 1.25 -11.35
CA ALA A 221 19.54 1.17 -10.10
C ALA A 221 20.32 2.45 -9.78
N ASP A 222 20.90 3.14 -10.78
CA ASP A 222 21.63 4.39 -10.53
C ASP A 222 20.71 5.53 -10.08
N LYS A 223 19.50 5.65 -10.67
CA LYS A 223 18.52 6.64 -10.20
C LYS A 223 18.10 6.36 -8.76
N ILE A 224 17.88 5.10 -8.41
CA ILE A 224 17.56 4.67 -7.03
C ILE A 224 18.70 5.02 -6.08
N LEU A 225 19.94 4.65 -6.41
CA LEU A 225 21.08 4.88 -5.55
C LEU A 225 21.33 6.37 -5.33
N LEU A 226 21.15 7.21 -6.36
CA LEU A 226 21.27 8.66 -6.22
C LEU A 226 20.27 9.20 -5.19
N SER A 227 18.97 8.97 -5.37
CA SER A 227 17.96 9.51 -4.46
C SER A 227 18.04 8.89 -3.06
N TYR A 228 18.35 7.60 -2.97
CA TYR A 228 18.40 6.87 -1.70
C TYR A 228 19.63 7.27 -0.87
N GLN A 229 20.83 7.35 -1.47
CA GLN A 229 22.03 7.73 -0.73
C GLN A 229 22.02 9.21 -0.32
N LEU A 230 21.48 10.11 -1.16
CA LEU A 230 21.23 11.49 -0.73
C LEU A 230 20.31 11.53 0.48
N PHE A 231 19.24 10.73 0.48
CA PHE A 231 18.35 10.62 1.63
C PHE A 231 19.06 10.07 2.88
N GLU A 232 19.93 9.07 2.75
CA GLU A 232 20.73 8.57 3.89
C GLU A 232 21.67 9.65 4.44
N LYS A 233 22.34 10.43 3.57
CA LYS A 233 23.15 11.58 4.01
C LYS A 233 22.31 12.61 4.78
N ILE A 234 21.09 12.92 4.31
CA ILE A 234 20.15 13.82 5.03
C ILE A 234 19.77 13.23 6.40
N GLU A 235 19.48 11.94 6.46
CA GLU A 235 19.11 11.27 7.71
C GLU A 235 20.26 11.25 8.72
N LEU A 236 21.51 11.11 8.26
CA LEU A 236 22.71 11.24 9.10
C LEU A 236 22.82 12.68 9.65
N GLN A 237 22.71 13.71 8.79
CA GLN A 237 22.74 15.11 9.23
C GLN A 237 21.62 15.41 10.24
N LYS A 238 20.43 14.86 10.04
CA LYS A 238 19.31 14.96 11.00
C LYS A 238 19.67 14.33 12.34
N GLN A 239 20.31 13.15 12.35
CA GLN A 239 20.72 12.49 13.59
C GLN A 239 21.78 13.29 14.34
N GLU A 240 22.80 13.79 13.65
CA GLU A 240 23.83 14.63 14.28
C GLU A 240 23.25 15.93 14.82
N THR A 241 22.41 16.62 14.03
CA THR A 241 21.71 17.83 14.49
C THR A 241 20.86 17.52 15.72
N LYS A 242 20.10 16.41 15.71
CA LYS A 242 19.26 15.99 16.83
C LYS A 242 20.08 15.83 18.12
N LYS A 243 21.28 15.24 18.07
CA LYS A 243 22.15 15.12 19.26
C LYS A 243 22.55 16.49 19.81
N THR A 244 22.83 17.46 18.94
CA THR A 244 23.28 18.81 19.35
C THR A 244 22.18 19.68 19.96
N ILE A 245 20.90 19.47 19.57
CA ILE A 245 19.79 20.33 20.00
C ILE A 245 19.09 19.86 21.26
N ILE A 246 19.20 18.58 21.64
CA ILE A 246 18.43 18.00 22.75
C ILE A 246 18.70 18.72 24.08
N ASN A 247 19.93 19.19 24.29
CA ASN A 247 20.35 19.83 25.55
C ASN A 247 20.41 21.37 25.48
N ASP A 248 20.00 21.97 24.35
CA ASP A 248 20.09 23.42 24.13
C ASP A 248 18.72 23.96 23.67
N PRO A 249 17.93 24.57 24.58
CA PRO A 249 16.59 25.06 24.27
C PRO A 249 16.55 26.07 23.12
N LYS A 250 17.59 26.89 22.98
CA LYS A 250 17.69 27.90 21.91
C LYS A 250 17.88 27.19 20.57
N LYS A 251 18.87 26.30 20.48
CA LYS A 251 19.10 25.51 19.24
C LYS A 251 17.92 24.60 18.92
N PHE A 252 17.22 24.07 19.93
CA PHE A 252 16.02 23.29 19.72
C PHE A 252 14.93 24.10 19.03
N SER A 253 14.65 25.31 19.51
CA SER A 253 13.68 26.22 18.90
C SER A 253 14.04 26.57 17.45
N GLU A 254 15.33 26.74 17.17
CA GLU A 254 15.84 27.13 15.85
C GLU A 254 15.87 25.96 14.85
N LYS A 255 16.31 24.77 15.26
CA LYS A 255 16.68 23.68 14.35
C LYS A 255 15.82 22.40 14.46
N SER A 256 14.86 22.32 15.38
CA SER A 256 14.00 21.12 15.54
C SER A 256 13.17 20.76 14.31
N TYR A 257 13.00 21.68 13.35
CA TYR A 257 12.37 21.40 12.05
C TYR A 257 13.01 20.23 11.30
N ILE A 258 14.32 19.99 11.49
CA ILE A 258 15.09 18.97 10.78
C ILE A 258 14.51 17.56 11.00
N ILE A 259 13.84 17.36 12.14
CA ILE A 259 13.18 16.11 12.52
C ILE A 259 12.06 15.74 11.54
N TYR A 260 11.48 16.73 10.87
CA TYR A 260 10.29 16.59 10.02
C TYR A 260 10.56 16.81 8.53
N ALA A 261 11.75 17.27 8.15
CA ALA A 261 11.98 17.90 6.85
C ALA A 261 12.69 17.03 5.81
N SER A 262 13.14 15.82 6.13
CA SER A 262 14.06 15.05 5.26
C SER A 262 13.61 14.91 3.80
N TYR A 263 12.34 14.59 3.55
CA TYR A 263 11.82 14.45 2.18
C TYR A 263 11.71 15.80 1.44
N TYR A 264 11.45 16.89 2.17
CA TYR A 264 11.44 18.22 1.58
C TYR A 264 12.86 18.70 1.26
N ILE A 265 13.83 18.40 2.12
CA ILE A 265 15.25 18.67 1.83
C ILE A 265 15.69 17.90 0.58
N LEU A 266 15.33 16.61 0.48
CA LEU A 266 15.64 15.80 -0.69
C LEU A 266 15.05 16.41 -1.97
N HIS A 267 13.77 16.80 -1.93
CA HIS A 267 13.10 17.49 -3.05
C HIS A 267 13.81 18.81 -3.42
N ILE A 268 14.08 19.67 -2.45
CA ILE A 268 14.74 20.97 -2.67
C ILE A 268 16.13 20.78 -3.29
N ILE A 269 16.92 19.80 -2.83
CA ILE A 269 18.22 19.48 -3.42
C ILE A 269 18.08 19.08 -4.90
N GLY A 270 17.09 18.24 -5.23
CA GLY A 270 16.81 17.84 -6.61
C GLY A 270 16.47 19.03 -7.51
N GLU A 271 15.58 19.91 -7.05
CA GLU A 271 15.19 21.14 -7.77
C GLU A 271 16.36 22.09 -7.97
N LEU A 272 17.17 22.33 -6.92
CA LEU A 272 18.37 23.17 -7.03
C LEU A 272 19.39 22.59 -8.01
N ALA A 273 19.55 21.26 -8.04
CA ALA A 273 20.45 20.60 -8.99
C ALA A 273 19.98 20.82 -10.43
N GLN A 274 18.67 20.69 -10.69
CA GLN A 274 18.09 20.95 -12.00
C GLN A 274 18.26 22.42 -12.43
N GLN A 275 18.04 23.39 -11.53
CA GLN A 275 18.26 24.81 -11.81
C GLN A 275 19.71 25.14 -12.16
N GLN A 276 20.67 24.46 -11.54
CA GLN A 276 22.08 24.61 -11.83
C GLN A 276 22.55 23.74 -13.02
N ALA A 277 21.62 23.14 -13.76
CA ALA A 277 21.88 22.22 -14.87
C ALA A 277 22.83 21.07 -14.50
N ILE A 278 22.81 20.63 -13.25
CA ILE A 278 23.56 19.46 -12.78
C ILE A 278 22.80 18.21 -13.20
N ASN A 279 23.41 17.38 -14.05
CA ASN A 279 22.83 16.11 -14.44
C ASN A 279 22.61 15.20 -13.21
N LEU A 280 21.38 14.74 -13.02
CA LEU A 280 20.94 13.83 -11.95
C LEU A 280 21.42 12.39 -12.16
N ALA A 281 22.73 12.23 -12.25
CA ALA A 281 23.43 10.95 -12.36
C ALA A 281 24.08 10.58 -11.02
N PHE A 282 24.12 9.29 -10.71
CA PHE A 282 24.74 8.80 -9.47
C PHE A 282 26.21 9.22 -9.33
N SER A 283 26.94 9.32 -10.44
CA SER A 283 28.32 9.81 -10.49
C SER A 283 28.49 11.26 -10.00
N HIS A 284 27.42 12.06 -9.96
CA HIS A 284 27.43 13.45 -9.50
C HIS A 284 26.89 13.61 -8.07
N ILE A 285 26.72 12.52 -7.32
CA ILE A 285 26.12 12.57 -5.98
C ILE A 285 26.81 13.58 -5.04
N GLU A 286 28.14 13.68 -5.06
CA GLU A 286 28.86 14.63 -4.20
C GLU A 286 28.61 16.09 -4.62
N LYS A 287 28.59 16.37 -5.93
CA LYS A 287 28.25 17.71 -6.45
C LYS A 287 26.80 18.09 -6.12
N ILE A 288 25.88 17.15 -6.18
CA ILE A 288 24.47 17.38 -5.77
C ILE A 288 24.40 17.59 -4.25
N TRP A 289 25.20 16.85 -3.48
CA TRP A 289 25.26 16.98 -2.02
C TRP A 289 25.79 18.35 -1.55
N GLU A 290 26.67 19.00 -2.30
CA GLU A 290 27.12 20.38 -2.05
C GLU A 290 25.97 21.40 -1.98
N LEU A 291 24.79 21.06 -2.53
CA LEU A 291 23.58 21.89 -2.46
C LEU A 291 22.84 21.77 -1.12
N TYR A 292 23.19 20.82 -0.26
CA TYR A 292 22.52 20.61 1.02
C TYR A 292 22.45 21.89 1.89
N PRO A 293 23.55 22.65 2.11
CA PRO A 293 23.48 23.90 2.87
C PRO A 293 22.50 24.90 2.26
N LYS A 294 22.49 25.02 0.92
CA LYS A 294 21.55 25.90 0.22
C LYS A 294 20.10 25.43 0.40
N ALA A 295 19.86 24.13 0.36
CA ALA A 295 18.54 23.57 0.62
C ALA A 295 18.04 23.90 2.04
N ILE A 296 18.93 23.88 3.03
CA ILE A 296 18.61 24.31 4.40
C ILE A 296 18.25 25.80 4.45
N GLU A 297 18.98 26.68 3.76
CA GLU A 297 18.63 28.11 3.70
C GLU A 297 17.21 28.34 3.13
N TYR A 298 16.85 27.66 2.04
CA TYR A 298 15.51 27.74 1.48
C TYR A 298 14.44 27.20 2.44
N LEU A 299 14.74 26.08 3.10
CA LEU A 299 13.85 25.49 4.10
C LEU A 299 13.59 26.45 5.27
N GLU A 300 14.60 27.18 5.74
CA GLU A 300 14.47 28.17 6.80
C GLU A 300 13.63 29.38 6.34
N LYS A 301 13.83 29.87 5.11
CA LYS A 301 13.00 30.94 4.53
C LYS A 301 11.53 30.57 4.44
N ILE A 302 11.19 29.36 3.99
CA ILE A 302 9.78 28.93 3.91
C ILE A 302 9.16 28.74 5.31
N ILE A 303 9.94 28.34 6.30
CA ILE A 303 9.50 28.27 7.70
C ILE A 303 9.22 29.67 8.25
N GLU A 304 10.10 30.63 8.02
CA GLU A 304 9.90 32.02 8.45
C GLU A 304 8.65 32.64 7.80
N LYS A 305 8.42 32.35 6.52
CA LYS A 305 7.21 32.76 5.81
C LYS A 305 5.95 32.19 6.48
N GLU A 306 5.91 30.90 6.79
CA GLU A 306 4.76 30.30 7.49
C GLU A 306 4.57 30.89 8.89
N LYS A 307 5.66 31.11 9.65
CA LYS A 307 5.61 31.71 10.99
C LYS A 307 4.97 33.10 10.96
N LYS A 308 5.32 33.93 9.97
CA LYS A 308 4.74 35.27 9.78
C LYS A 308 3.25 35.23 9.45
N GLN A 309 2.81 34.24 8.67
CA GLN A 309 1.41 34.12 8.24
C GLN A 309 0.50 33.44 9.28
N SER A 310 1.06 32.69 10.24
CA SER A 310 0.28 31.82 11.12
C SER A 310 -0.04 32.40 12.50
N GLU A 311 0.34 33.66 12.79
CA GLU A 311 0.01 34.42 14.01
C GLU A 311 -0.13 33.55 15.30
N ASN A 312 0.93 32.79 15.63
CA ASN A 312 1.07 31.86 16.77
C ASN A 312 0.52 30.42 16.65
N LYS A 313 -0.09 30.02 15.54
CA LYS A 313 -0.55 28.63 15.31
C LYS A 313 0.49 27.68 14.69
N TYR A 314 1.72 28.16 14.52
CA TYR A 314 2.76 27.42 13.82
C TYR A 314 3.28 26.22 14.62
N SER A 315 3.40 25.07 13.96
CA SER A 315 4.22 23.96 14.44
C SER A 315 4.93 23.26 13.28
N HIS A 316 6.19 22.87 13.48
CA HIS A 316 6.96 22.12 12.48
C HIS A 316 6.22 20.84 12.04
N ALA A 317 5.65 20.10 13.00
CA ALA A 317 4.95 18.86 12.72
C ALA A 317 3.73 19.05 11.79
N SER A 318 2.91 20.09 12.02
CA SER A 318 1.76 20.39 11.17
C SER A 318 2.20 20.91 9.79
N PHE A 319 3.16 21.82 9.75
CA PHE A 319 3.65 22.43 8.51
C PHE A 319 4.17 21.38 7.53
N PHE A 320 5.03 20.47 7.99
CA PHE A 320 5.58 19.38 7.17
C PHE A 320 4.65 18.15 7.04
N ARG A 321 3.39 18.26 7.45
CA ARG A 321 2.28 17.33 7.14
C ARG A 321 1.32 17.92 6.11
N SER A 322 1.79 18.88 5.31
CA SER A 322 0.99 19.55 4.28
C SER A 322 1.80 19.80 3.00
N ASN A 323 1.14 20.21 1.91
CA ASN A 323 1.82 20.67 0.69
C ASN A 323 2.35 22.11 0.77
N LYS A 324 2.13 22.84 1.87
CA LYS A 324 2.56 24.24 2.01
C LYS A 324 4.08 24.44 1.83
N PRO A 325 4.98 23.61 2.40
CA PRO A 325 6.41 23.85 2.28
C PRO A 325 6.88 23.81 0.81
N LYS A 326 6.35 22.86 0.03
CA LYS A 326 6.62 22.76 -1.42
C LYS A 326 6.14 24.02 -2.15
N LYS A 327 4.87 24.41 -1.95
CA LYS A 327 4.31 25.62 -2.57
C LYS A 327 5.11 26.87 -2.27
N TYR A 328 5.51 27.06 -1.01
CA TYR A 328 6.31 28.22 -0.64
C TYR A 328 7.70 28.22 -1.26
N PHE A 329 8.29 27.04 -1.44
CA PHE A 329 9.57 26.91 -2.11
C PHE A 329 9.47 27.27 -3.59
N GLU A 330 8.46 26.74 -4.30
CA GLU A 330 8.16 27.07 -5.70
C GLU A 330 7.97 28.59 -5.88
N GLU A 331 7.16 29.23 -5.02
CA GLU A 331 6.95 30.69 -5.05
C GLU A 331 8.24 31.52 -4.83
N ILE A 332 9.19 31.03 -4.02
CA ILE A 332 10.46 31.74 -3.78
C ILE A 332 11.37 31.59 -5.00
N ILE A 333 11.38 30.41 -5.62
CA ILE A 333 12.19 30.12 -6.81
C ILE A 333 11.70 30.90 -8.02
N GLU A 334 10.39 30.95 -8.26
CA GLU A 334 9.82 31.69 -9.38
C GLU A 334 10.18 33.18 -9.31
N LYS A 335 10.25 33.74 -8.11
CA LYS A 335 10.67 35.13 -7.87
C LYS A 335 12.17 35.36 -8.03
N ALA A 336 13.00 34.32 -7.95
CA ALA A 336 14.44 34.45 -8.14
C ALA A 336 14.85 34.34 -9.63
N ASN A 337 13.97 33.75 -10.45
CA ASN A 337 14.19 33.55 -11.89
C ASN A 337 13.53 34.63 -12.77
N ASN A 338 12.64 35.44 -12.20
CA ASN A 338 12.09 36.66 -12.81
C ASN A 338 12.86 37.87 -12.28
#